data_AF-A0A7D7ZQH9-F1
#
_entry.id   AF-A0A7D7ZQH9-F1
#
_cell.length_a   1.000
_cell.length_b   1.000
_cell.length_c   1.000
_cell.angle_alpha   90.00
_cell.angle_beta   90.00
_cell.angle_gamma   90.00
#
_symmetry.space_group_name_H-M   'P 1'
#
loop_
_entity.id
_entity.type
_entity.pdbx_description
1 polymer ?
#
loop_
_entity_poly.entity_id
_entity_poly.type
_entity_poly.pdbx_seq_one_letter_code
_entity_poly.pdbx_strand_id
1 'polypeptide(L)'
;MSKNKTKITAKKIQKETSTYLKSMNYSKIRSMQILDSEGKIRFLHDVKDSKCYVLLDGRTHQTYYTKSYQKAMRFYNKLVASC
;
A
#
# COMPACT_ATOMS: atom_id res chain seq x y z
N MET A 1 -44.90 5.69 16.57
CA MET A 1 -43.42 5.80 16.66
C MET A 1 -42.80 4.80 15.69
N SER A 2 -42.48 5.23 14.47
CA SER A 2 -42.01 4.35 13.38
C SER A 2 -40.48 4.21 13.37
N LYS A 3 -40.05 2.97 13.21
CA LYS A 3 -38.67 2.47 13.31
C LYS A 3 -37.84 2.93 12.10
N ASN A 4 -36.86 3.80 12.32
CA ASN A 4 -35.82 4.10 11.34
C ASN A 4 -34.88 2.89 11.19
N LYS A 5 -35.10 2.09 10.14
CA LYS A 5 -34.16 1.06 9.70
C LYS A 5 -33.27 1.65 8.61
N THR A 6 -32.20 2.33 9.00
CA THR A 6 -31.12 2.70 8.08
C THR A 6 -30.39 1.43 7.67
N LYS A 7 -30.78 0.84 6.54
CA LYS A 7 -30.02 -0.20 5.83
C LYS A 7 -28.73 0.44 5.31
N ILE A 8 -27.70 0.48 6.17
CA ILE A 8 -26.35 0.79 5.73
C ILE A 8 -25.93 -0.35 4.81
N THR A 9 -25.93 -0.06 3.52
CA THR A 9 -25.62 -0.99 2.45
C THR A 9 -24.15 -1.38 2.57
N ALA A 10 -23.88 -2.59 3.06
CA ALA A 10 -22.58 -3.24 3.11
C ALA A 10 -21.94 -3.51 1.73
N LYS A 11 -22.38 -2.78 0.68
CA LYS A 11 -22.01 -2.98 -0.73
C LYS A 11 -20.92 -2.01 -1.22
N LYS A 12 -20.36 -1.17 -0.36
CA LYS A 12 -19.35 -0.15 -0.71
C LYS A 12 -18.02 -0.31 0.05
N ILE A 13 -17.64 -1.53 0.42
CA ILE A 13 -16.35 -1.81 1.07
C ILE A 13 -15.45 -2.70 0.17
N GLN A 14 -15.97 -3.20 -0.96
CA GLN A 14 -15.30 -4.22 -1.79
C GLN A 14 -14.43 -3.68 -2.96
N LYS A 15 -14.03 -2.41 -2.97
CA LYS A 15 -13.24 -1.86 -4.12
C LYS A 15 -11.99 -1.04 -3.80
N GLU A 16 -11.54 -0.97 -2.56
CA GLU A 16 -10.31 -0.22 -2.21
C GLU A 16 -9.12 -1.08 -1.78
N THR A 17 -9.29 -2.39 -1.59
CA THR A 17 -8.31 -3.22 -0.86
C THR A 17 -7.65 -4.35 -1.66
N SER A 18 -7.86 -4.43 -2.98
CA SER A 18 -7.24 -5.49 -3.80
C SER A 18 -6.58 -4.89 -5.04
N THR A 19 -5.47 -4.19 -4.86
CA THR A 19 -4.49 -4.02 -5.94
C THR A 19 -3.27 -4.89 -5.59
N TYR A 20 -3.52 -6.20 -5.49
CA TYR A 20 -2.48 -7.18 -5.23
C TYR A 20 -1.47 -7.22 -6.37
N LEU A 21 -0.19 -7.15 -5.97
CA LEU A 21 0.96 -7.83 -6.57
C LEU A 21 1.19 -7.58 -8.06
N LYS A 22 1.54 -6.34 -8.42
CA LYS A 22 2.26 -6.13 -9.69
C LYS A 22 3.74 -6.39 -9.47
N SER A 23 4.32 -7.28 -10.26
CA SER A 23 5.78 -7.40 -10.35
C SER A 23 6.32 -6.08 -10.89
N MET A 24 7.20 -5.44 -10.12
CA MET A 24 7.88 -4.23 -10.53
C MET A 24 9.28 -4.56 -11.04
N ASN A 25 9.68 -3.92 -12.13
CA ASN A 25 11.02 -4.07 -12.67
C ASN A 25 12.06 -3.64 -11.62
N TYR A 26 13.04 -4.50 -11.38
CA TYR A 26 14.13 -4.27 -10.42
C TYR A 26 14.92 -2.97 -10.71
N SER A 27 15.10 -2.61 -11.98
CA SER A 27 15.73 -1.34 -12.38
C SER A 27 14.93 -0.14 -11.90
N LYS A 28 13.60 -0.22 -11.90
CA LYS A 28 12.74 0.84 -11.36
C LYS A 28 12.91 0.95 -9.85
N ILE A 29 12.89 -0.18 -9.14
CA ILE A 29 13.09 -0.22 -7.68
C ILE A 29 14.44 0.38 -7.29
N ARG A 30 15.53 0.05 -8.00
CA ARG A 30 16.86 0.61 -7.74
C ARG A 30 16.95 2.13 -7.95
N SER A 31 16.04 2.72 -8.73
CA SER A 31 15.97 4.17 -8.93
C SER A 31 15.14 4.90 -7.88
N MET A 32 14.45 4.18 -6.99
CA MET A 32 13.64 4.77 -5.92
C MET A 32 14.47 5.03 -4.67
N GLN A 33 14.07 6.04 -3.90
CA GLN A 33 14.59 6.29 -2.58
C GLN A 33 13.96 5.31 -1.58
N ILE A 34 14.78 4.63 -0.77
CA ILE A 34 14.29 3.87 0.37
C ILE A 34 14.00 4.87 1.50
N LEU A 35 12.74 4.89 1.96
CA LEU A 35 12.31 5.72 3.08
C LEU A 35 12.44 4.96 4.40
N ASP A 36 12.07 3.68 4.39
CA ASP A 36 12.14 2.80 5.56
C ASP A 36 12.20 1.32 5.11
N SER A 37 12.67 0.44 5.99
CA SER A 37 12.74 -1.01 5.74
C SER A 37 12.73 -1.79 7.05
N GLU A 38 11.86 -2.79 7.14
CA GLU A 38 11.76 -3.71 8.29
C GLU A 38 11.63 -5.15 7.77
N GLY A 39 12.54 -6.02 8.18
CA GLY A 39 12.65 -7.38 7.65
C GLY A 39 12.72 -7.43 6.12
N LYS A 40 11.70 -8.02 5.48
CA LYS A 40 11.58 -8.10 4.01
C LYS A 40 10.73 -6.97 3.41
N ILE A 41 10.14 -6.12 4.25
CA ILE A 41 9.22 -5.07 3.83
C ILE A 41 10.01 -3.79 3.57
N ARG A 42 9.85 -3.20 2.38
CA ARG A 42 10.50 -1.93 2.03
C ARG A 42 9.46 -0.86 1.72
N PHE A 43 9.66 0.32 2.29
CA PHE A 43 8.91 1.52 1.97
C PHE A 43 9.77 2.42 1.07
N LEU A 44 9.29 2.68 -0.14
CA LEU A 44 10.04 3.38 -1.19
C LEU A 44 9.29 4.63 -1.67
N HIS A 45 10.05 5.61 -2.14
CA HIS A 45 9.55 6.78 -2.85
C HIS A 45 10.17 6.89 -4.24
N ASP A 46 9.30 6.92 -5.25
CA ASP A 46 9.68 7.23 -6.63
C ASP A 46 9.60 8.75 -6.83
N VAL A 47 10.75 9.40 -6.89
CA VAL A 47 10.87 10.85 -7.11
C VAL A 47 10.31 11.24 -8.48
N LYS A 48 10.45 10.39 -9.51
CA LYS A 48 9.99 10.70 -10.87
C LYS A 48 8.47 10.72 -10.93
N ASP A 49 7.81 9.76 -10.29
CA ASP A 49 6.35 9.62 -10.31
C ASP A 49 5.66 10.33 -9.12
N SER A 50 6.43 10.84 -8.14
CA SER A 50 5.95 11.34 -6.85
C SER A 50 5.00 10.34 -6.17
N LYS A 51 5.39 9.06 -6.18
CA LYS A 51 4.58 7.95 -5.63
C LYS A 51 5.37 7.20 -4.57
N CYS A 52 4.64 6.81 -3.55
CA CYS A 52 5.09 5.95 -2.48
C CYS A 52 4.71 4.50 -2.81
N TYR A 53 5.61 3.56 -2.52
CA TYR A 53 5.47 2.14 -2.80
C TYR A 53 5.82 1.31 -1.57
N VAL A 54 5.10 0.21 -1.34
CA VAL A 54 5.44 -0.78 -0.30
C VAL A 54 5.68 -2.13 -0.97
N LEU A 55 6.85 -2.71 -0.74
CA LEU A 55 7.26 -4.02 -1.23
C LEU A 55 7.30 -5.01 -0.06
N LEU A 56 6.78 -6.23 -0.23
CA LEU A 56 6.76 -7.26 0.83
C LEU A 56 7.98 -8.19 0.84
N ASP A 57 8.68 -8.32 -0.28
CA ASP A 57 9.78 -9.30 -0.45
C ASP A 57 11.16 -8.64 -0.66
N GLY A 58 11.21 -7.32 -0.61
CA GLY A 58 12.40 -6.52 -0.84
C GLY A 58 12.99 -6.59 -2.26
N ARG A 59 12.32 -7.26 -3.20
CA ARG A 59 12.87 -7.56 -4.53
C ARG A 59 12.00 -7.07 -5.67
N THR A 60 10.78 -7.58 -5.84
CA THR A 60 9.96 -7.29 -7.03
C THR A 60 8.46 -7.28 -6.77
N HIS A 61 7.99 -7.78 -5.63
CA HIS A 61 6.55 -7.89 -5.37
C HIS A 61 6.02 -6.61 -4.73
N GLN A 62 5.52 -5.70 -5.57
CA GLN A 62 4.85 -4.49 -5.14
C GLN A 62 3.48 -4.83 -4.55
N THR A 63 3.28 -4.48 -3.30
CA THR A 63 2.06 -4.81 -2.57
C THR A 63 1.09 -3.64 -2.53
N TYR A 64 1.61 -2.42 -2.54
CA TYR A 64 0.80 -1.20 -2.48
C TYR A 64 1.52 -0.01 -3.09
N TYR A 65 0.78 0.95 -3.63
CA TYR A 65 1.29 2.26 -3.98
C TYR A 65 0.24 3.35 -3.84
N THR A 66 0.70 4.57 -3.63
CA THR A 66 -0.16 5.75 -3.54
C THR A 66 0.68 7.00 -3.70
N LYS A 67 0.07 8.11 -4.14
CA LYS A 67 0.72 9.43 -4.09
C LYS A 67 0.75 10.02 -2.67
N SER A 68 -0.08 9.50 -1.76
CA SER A 68 -0.16 10.01 -0.39
C SER A 68 0.83 9.28 0.52
N TYR A 69 1.86 9.99 0.96
CA TYR A 69 2.84 9.48 1.93
C TYR A 69 2.16 8.89 3.18
N GLN A 70 1.20 9.61 3.77
CA GLN A 70 0.49 9.17 4.99
C GLN A 70 -0.24 7.84 4.78
N LYS A 71 -0.89 7.64 3.62
CA LYS A 71 -1.57 6.38 3.32
C LYS A 71 -0.57 5.24 3.12
N ALA A 72 0.56 5.50 2.46
CA ALA A 72 1.61 4.50 2.28
C ALA A 72 2.26 4.10 3.60
N MET A 73 2.61 5.07 4.44
CA MET A 73 3.20 4.86 5.76
C MET A 73 2.24 4.08 6.68
N ARG A 74 0.94 4.43 6.69
CA ARG A 74 -0.05 3.66 7.46
C ARG A 74 -0.15 2.21 6.98
N PHE A 75 -0.08 1.98 5.67
CA PHE A 75 -0.10 0.63 5.12
C PHE A 75 1.18 -0.15 5.45
N TYR A 76 2.35 0.48 5.32
CA TYR A 76 3.65 -0.07 5.72
C TYR A 76 3.64 -0.50 7.19
N ASN A 77 3.30 0.41 8.10
CA ASN A 77 3.26 0.11 9.54
C ASN A 77 2.29 -1.03 9.87
N LYS A 78 1.14 -1.10 9.18
CA LYS A 78 0.19 -2.20 9.35
C LYS A 78 0.79 -3.54 8.92
N LEU A 79 1.51 -3.57 7.80
CA LEU A 79 2.17 -4.79 7.32
C LEU A 79 3.28 -5.22 8.28
N VAL A 80 4.13 -4.28 8.69
CA VAL A 80 5.22 -4.53 9.64
C VAL A 80 4.68 -5.10 10.95
N ALA A 81 3.63 -4.52 11.51
CA ALA A 81 3.02 -5.01 12.76
C ALA A 81 2.29 -6.36 12.61
N SER A 82 2.08 -6.85 11.38
CA SER A 82 1.42 -8.15 11.12
C SER A 82 2.42 -9.28 10.84
N CYS A 83 3.71 -8.98 10.75
CA CYS A 83 4.80 -9.94 10.57
C CYS A 83 5.49 -10.22 11.90
#